data_AF-A0A3E5AAR8-F1
#
_entry.id   AF-A0A3E5AAR8-F1
#
_cell.length_a   1.000
_cell.length_b   1.000
_cell.length_c   1.000
_cell.angle_alpha   90.00
_cell.angle_beta   90.00
_cell.angle_gamma   90.00
#
_symmetry.space_group_name_H-M   'P 1'
#
loop_
_entity.id
_entity.type
_entity.pdbx_description
1 polymer ?
#
loop_
_entity_poly.entity_id
_entity_poly.type
_entity_poly.pdbx_seq_one_letter_code
_entity_poly.pdbx_strand_id
1 'polypeptide(L)'
;MGSPLIKRLDALYQRAQMVMAVQADHAPFVSIAPWSFMKDECIVKYYPEGNYQEPERITTTLHDALMIAQYYYECGLHVQFTMSLCIEWLFLYVRDDPRYSPPQQKSWYTKNVEEYPEIKTMLESEQRFEIVGVLRRMPQNFLFKGLPDDIKDDYKLMDF
;
A
#
# COMPACT_ATOMS: atom_id res chain seq x y z
N MET A 1 29.66 -23.50 17.61
CA MET A 1 29.61 -22.55 16.46
C MET A 1 28.16 -22.41 16.02
N GLY A 2 27.59 -21.21 16.04
CA GLY A 2 26.17 -21.00 15.70
C GLY A 2 25.83 -21.41 14.26
N SER A 3 24.60 -21.89 14.05
CA SER A 3 24.07 -22.28 12.74
C SER A 3 24.34 -21.19 11.68
N PRO A 4 24.71 -21.55 10.45
CA PRO A 4 24.92 -20.59 9.36
C PRO A 4 23.73 -19.64 9.15
N LEU A 5 22.52 -20.09 9.47
CA LEU A 5 21.29 -19.31 9.37
C LEU A 5 21.22 -18.24 10.47
N ILE A 6 21.60 -18.57 11.70
CA ILE A 6 21.66 -17.62 12.84
C ILE A 6 22.69 -16.52 12.54
N LYS A 7 23.87 -16.87 12.03
CA LYS A 7 24.89 -15.88 11.64
C LYS A 7 24.42 -14.93 10.54
N ARG A 8 23.64 -15.42 9.58
CA ARG A 8 23.05 -14.58 8.52
C ARG A 8 21.96 -13.67 9.08
N LEU A 9 21.15 -14.17 10.01
CA LEU A 9 20.13 -13.39 10.69
C LEU A 9 20.76 -12.28 11.54
N ASP A 10 21.80 -12.60 12.32
CA ASP A 10 22.54 -11.62 13.13
C ASP A 10 23.19 -10.55 12.24
N ALA A 11 23.77 -10.94 11.11
CA ALA A 11 24.34 -9.98 10.16
C ALA A 11 23.26 -9.08 9.52
N LEU A 12 22.05 -9.61 9.26
CA LEU A 12 20.92 -8.81 8.80
C LEU A 12 20.42 -7.86 9.88
N TYR A 13 20.31 -8.32 11.13
CA TYR A 13 19.92 -7.48 12.27
C TYR A 13 20.93 -6.36 12.51
N GLN A 14 22.24 -6.66 12.49
CA GLN A 14 23.28 -5.64 12.64
C GLN A 14 23.28 -4.64 11.48
N ARG A 15 23.08 -5.10 10.23
CA ARG A 15 22.92 -4.21 9.08
C ARG A 15 21.69 -3.33 9.21
N ALA A 16 20.56 -3.88 9.63
CA ALA A 16 19.33 -3.13 9.86
C ALA A 16 19.55 -2.07 10.96
N GLN A 17 20.22 -2.42 12.06
CA GLN A 17 20.55 -1.47 13.13
C GLN A 17 21.52 -0.37 12.67
N MET A 18 22.53 -0.71 11.87
CA MET A 18 23.46 0.29 11.31
C MET A 18 22.75 1.20 10.30
N VAL A 19 21.85 0.65 9.48
CA VAL A 19 21.00 1.43 8.59
C VAL A 19 20.11 2.36 9.43
N MET A 20 19.44 1.86 10.47
CA MET A 20 18.63 2.68 11.38
C MET A 20 19.45 3.77 12.11
N ALA A 21 20.70 3.49 12.49
CA ALA A 21 21.57 4.46 13.16
C ALA A 21 22.09 5.57 12.24
N VAL A 22 22.25 5.28 10.94
CA VAL A 22 22.54 6.28 9.89
C VAL A 22 21.27 7.04 9.48
N GLN A 23 20.10 6.49 9.81
CA GLN A 23 18.77 6.99 9.48
C GLN A 23 18.13 7.87 10.56
N ALA A 24 18.92 8.41 11.49
CA ALA A 24 18.45 9.37 12.50
C ALA A 24 17.92 10.70 11.91
N ASP A 25 18.03 10.89 10.57
CA ASP A 25 17.52 12.04 9.82
C ASP A 25 16.66 11.60 8.63
N HIS A 26 15.68 10.72 8.83
CA HIS A 26 14.66 10.59 7.79
C HIS A 26 13.67 11.75 7.87
N ALA A 27 13.45 12.41 6.74
CA ALA A 27 12.39 13.41 6.65
C ALA A 27 11.02 12.75 6.91
N PRO A 28 10.08 13.47 7.57
CA PRO A 28 8.71 13.01 7.69
C PRO A 28 8.13 12.60 6.33
N PHE A 29 7.35 11.52 6.31
CA PHE A 29 6.73 11.04 5.08
C PHE A 29 5.34 10.49 5.33
N VAL A 30 4.58 10.37 4.24
CA VAL A 30 3.23 9.81 4.26
C VAL A 30 3.20 8.57 3.39
N SER A 31 2.56 7.52 3.90
CA SER A 31 2.24 6.31 3.16
C SER A 31 0.73 6.18 3.04
N ILE A 32 0.24 6.02 1.81
CA ILE A 32 -1.16 5.82 1.51
C ILE A 32 -1.33 4.42 0.97
N ALA A 33 -2.25 3.67 1.55
CA ALA A 33 -2.52 2.31 1.17
C ALA A 33 -4.02 2.12 0.98
N PRO A 34 -4.51 1.96 -0.26
CA PRO A 34 -5.84 1.46 -0.48
C PRO A 34 -6.00 0.12 0.24
N TRP A 35 -6.98 0.01 1.12
CA TRP A 35 -7.31 -1.25 1.80
C TRP A 35 -8.25 -2.07 0.91
N SER A 36 -9.32 -1.44 0.44
CA SER A 36 -10.23 -2.03 -0.53
C SER A 36 -10.85 -0.96 -1.42
N PHE A 37 -10.78 -1.15 -2.73
CA PHE A 37 -11.50 -0.31 -3.69
C PHE A 37 -13.00 -0.58 -3.65
N MET A 38 -13.41 -1.82 -3.39
CA MET A 38 -14.82 -2.18 -3.32
C MET A 38 -15.54 -1.60 -2.11
N LYS A 39 -14.80 -1.34 -1.02
CA LYS A 39 -15.31 -0.68 0.18
C LYS A 39 -15.04 0.83 0.21
N ASP A 40 -14.32 1.35 -0.78
CA ASP A 40 -13.76 2.70 -0.76
C ASP A 40 -13.05 3.02 0.56
N GLU A 41 -12.18 2.10 0.99
CA GLU A 41 -11.43 2.22 2.23
C GLU A 41 -9.94 2.35 1.93
N CYS A 42 -9.34 3.42 2.44
CA CYS A 42 -7.92 3.73 2.36
C CYS A 42 -7.35 3.98 3.75
N ILE A 43 -6.11 3.55 3.95
CA ILE A 43 -5.35 3.80 5.16
C ILE A 43 -4.27 4.82 4.83
N VAL A 44 -4.26 5.93 5.55
CA VAL A 44 -3.18 6.91 5.49
C VAL A 44 -2.35 6.78 6.76
N LYS A 45 -1.03 6.71 6.60
CA LYS A 45 -0.05 6.64 7.67
C LYS A 45 0.93 7.80 7.53
N TYR A 46 0.92 8.71 8.49
CA TYR A 46 1.92 9.74 8.61
C TYR A 46 3.02 9.29 9.57
N TYR A 47 4.27 9.40 9.13
CA TYR A 47 5.46 8.98 9.87
C TYR A 47 6.28 10.24 10.23
N PRO A 48 6.03 10.87 11.39
CA PRO A 48 6.68 12.12 11.76
C PRO A 48 8.18 11.96 11.97
N GLU A 49 8.61 10.83 12.51
CA GLU A 49 10.03 10.52 12.76
C GLU A 49 10.76 10.00 11.50
N GLY A 50 10.10 10.02 10.34
CA GLY A 50 10.63 9.60 9.05
C GLY A 50 10.99 8.11 8.94
N ASN A 51 10.72 7.31 9.97
CA ASN A 51 10.93 5.87 9.97
C ASN A 51 9.57 5.14 10.03
N TYR A 52 9.54 3.85 9.68
CA TYR A 52 8.30 3.07 9.64
C TYR A 52 7.78 2.64 11.04
N GLN A 53 8.08 3.38 12.11
CA GLN A 53 7.61 3.12 13.46
C GLN A 53 6.56 4.16 13.88
N GLU A 54 5.63 3.72 14.73
CA GLU A 54 4.62 4.58 15.39
C GLU A 54 3.90 5.59 14.47
N PRO A 55 3.34 5.17 13.31
CA PRO A 55 2.64 6.11 12.46
C PRO A 55 1.37 6.64 13.12
N GLU A 56 1.09 7.91 12.89
CA GLU A 56 -0.27 8.42 12.99
C GLU A 56 -1.09 7.82 11.85
N ARG A 57 -2.16 7.10 12.21
CA ARG A 57 -2.97 6.33 11.26
C ARG A 57 -4.39 6.84 11.24
N ILE A 58 -4.91 7.05 10.04
CA ILE A 58 -6.34 7.24 9.80
C ILE A 58 -6.83 6.24 8.74
N THR A 59 -8.12 5.92 8.82
CA THR A 59 -8.85 5.21 7.77
C THR A 59 -9.85 6.19 7.17
N THR A 60 -9.86 6.32 5.84
CA THR A 60 -10.69 7.29 5.12
C THR A 60 -11.03 6.77 3.70
N THR A 61 -11.75 7.54 2.89
CA THR A 61 -12.05 7.18 1.49
C THR A 61 -10.83 7.35 0.58
N LEU A 62 -10.86 6.79 -0.63
CA LEU A 62 -9.78 7.03 -1.61
C LEU A 62 -9.68 8.51 -2.00
N HIS A 63 -10.82 9.18 -2.14
CA HIS A 63 -10.85 10.60 -2.48
C HIS A 63 -10.17 11.45 -1.41
N ASP A 64 -10.57 11.29 -0.15
CA ASP A 64 -9.98 12.04 0.97
C ASP A 64 -8.49 11.70 1.15
N ALA A 65 -8.11 10.43 0.95
CA ALA A 65 -6.70 10.04 0.97
C ALA A 65 -5.88 10.76 -0.10
N LEU A 66 -6.44 10.97 -1.31
CA LEU A 66 -5.79 11.74 -2.37
C LEU A 66 -5.67 13.23 -2.02
N MET A 67 -6.67 13.80 -1.35
CA MET A 67 -6.61 15.19 -0.87
C MET A 67 -5.52 15.36 0.20
N ILE A 68 -5.43 14.42 1.13
CA ILE A 68 -4.36 14.38 2.13
C ILE A 68 -2.99 14.19 1.46
N ALA A 69 -2.90 13.33 0.44
CA ALA A 69 -1.69 13.16 -0.36
C ALA A 69 -1.23 14.48 -0.96
N GLN A 70 -2.17 15.23 -1.53
CA GLN A 70 -1.91 16.52 -2.16
C GLN A 70 -1.43 17.56 -1.16
N TYR A 71 -2.11 17.69 -0.02
CA TYR A 71 -1.71 18.57 1.06
C TYR A 71 -0.26 18.34 1.49
N TYR A 72 0.09 17.09 1.85
CA TYR A 72 1.45 16.79 2.31
C TYR A 72 2.50 16.89 1.20
N TYR A 73 2.13 16.59 -0.04
CA TYR A 73 3.00 16.80 -1.20
C TYR A 73 3.34 18.28 -1.39
N GLU A 74 2.37 19.19 -1.24
CA GLU A 74 2.59 20.64 -1.31
C GLU A 74 3.39 21.18 -0.12
N CYS A 75 3.27 20.55 1.06
CA CYS A 75 4.16 20.80 2.19
C CYS A 75 5.61 20.30 1.96
N GLY A 76 5.90 19.66 0.82
CA GLY A 76 7.23 19.18 0.46
C GLY A 76 7.58 17.81 1.05
N LEU A 77 6.61 17.08 1.60
CA LEU A 77 6.85 15.74 2.14
C LEU A 77 6.89 14.69 1.03
N HIS A 78 7.62 13.61 1.31
CA HIS A 78 7.56 12.41 0.49
C HIS A 78 6.24 11.69 0.73
N VAL A 79 5.44 11.50 -0.33
CA VAL A 79 4.16 10.80 -0.27
C VAL A 79 4.19 9.55 -1.15
N GLN A 80 4.10 8.37 -0.55
CA GLN A 80 4.16 7.09 -1.25
C GLN A 80 2.80 6.40 -1.22
N PHE A 81 2.38 5.85 -2.36
CA PHE A 81 1.31 4.87 -2.42
C PHE A 81 1.87 3.46 -2.35
N THR A 82 1.20 2.60 -1.58
CA THR A 82 1.49 1.17 -1.52
C THR A 82 0.23 0.33 -1.71
N MET A 83 0.24 -0.51 -2.74
CA MET A 83 -0.81 -1.49 -3.02
C MET A 83 -0.65 -2.76 -2.18
N SER A 84 0.41 -2.85 -1.39
CA SER A 84 0.74 -4.05 -0.60
C SER A 84 -0.21 -4.36 0.54
N LEU A 85 -1.16 -3.46 0.83
CA LEU A 85 -2.26 -3.68 1.78
C LEU A 85 -3.64 -3.76 1.09
N CYS A 86 -3.69 -3.60 -0.24
CA CYS A 86 -4.94 -3.67 -0.99
C CYS A 86 -5.33 -5.12 -1.22
N ILE A 87 -6.47 -5.53 -0.66
CA ILE A 87 -6.97 -6.90 -0.73
C ILE A 87 -7.10 -7.37 -2.19
N GLU A 88 -7.72 -6.56 -3.05
CA GLU A 88 -7.99 -6.89 -4.44
C GLU A 88 -6.70 -6.98 -5.26
N TRP A 89 -5.76 -6.05 -5.04
CA TRP A 89 -4.47 -6.06 -5.71
C TRP A 89 -3.64 -7.29 -5.30
N LEU A 90 -3.56 -7.57 -3.99
CA LEU A 90 -2.84 -8.74 -3.46
C LEU A 90 -3.42 -10.05 -4.00
N PHE A 91 -4.75 -10.14 -4.08
CA PHE A 91 -5.43 -11.30 -4.67
C PHE A 91 -4.99 -11.54 -6.12
N LEU A 92 -4.99 -10.49 -6.95
CA LEU A 92 -4.58 -10.60 -8.35
C LEU A 92 -3.09 -10.92 -8.48
N TYR A 93 -2.25 -10.28 -7.65
CA TYR A 93 -0.81 -10.51 -7.61
C TYR A 93 -0.48 -11.98 -7.31
N VAL A 94 -1.08 -12.58 -6.27
CA VAL A 94 -0.86 -13.99 -5.90
C VAL A 94 -1.44 -14.94 -6.94
N ARG A 95 -2.64 -14.63 -7.48
CA ARG A 95 -3.29 -15.48 -8.48
C ARG A 95 -2.47 -15.58 -9.77
N ASP A 96 -1.88 -14.48 -10.20
CA ASP A 96 -1.15 -14.40 -11.48
C ASP A 96 0.35 -14.73 -11.32
N ASP A 97 0.82 -15.01 -10.10
CA ASP A 97 2.23 -15.30 -9.82
C ASP A 97 2.62 -16.71 -10.31
N PRO A 98 3.56 -16.81 -11.28
CA PRO A 98 3.96 -18.07 -11.89
C PRO A 98 4.74 -18.99 -10.94
N ARG A 99 5.14 -18.50 -9.77
CA ARG A 99 5.81 -19.32 -8.74
C ARG A 99 4.86 -20.31 -8.06
N TYR A 100 3.54 -20.08 -8.15
CA TYR A 100 2.54 -20.99 -7.61
C TYR A 100 2.05 -21.96 -8.68
N SER A 101 1.95 -23.23 -8.31
CA SER A 101 1.33 -24.25 -9.17
C SER A 101 -0.17 -23.99 -9.36
N PRO A 102 -0.80 -24.46 -10.44
CA PRO A 102 -2.24 -24.30 -10.66
C PRO A 102 -3.13 -24.78 -9.50
N PRO A 103 -2.83 -25.90 -8.80
CA PRO A 103 -3.57 -26.30 -7.61
C PRO A 103 -3.45 -25.30 -6.45
N GLN A 104 -2.27 -24.72 -6.25
CA GLN A 104 -2.07 -23.69 -5.22
C GLN A 104 -2.86 -22.43 -5.56
N GLN A 105 -2.78 -21.95 -6.81
CA GLN A 105 -3.55 -20.80 -7.27
C GLN A 105 -5.06 -21.00 -7.08
N LYS A 106 -5.57 -22.21 -7.38
CA LYS A 106 -6.98 -22.56 -7.14
C LYS A 106 -7.34 -22.55 -5.65
N SER A 107 -6.49 -23.11 -4.79
CA SER A 107 -6.69 -23.11 -3.34
C SER A 107 -6.73 -21.68 -2.77
N TRP A 108 -5.77 -20.85 -3.18
CA TRP A 108 -5.74 -19.42 -2.81
C TRP A 108 -6.97 -18.68 -3.30
N TYR A 109 -7.42 -18.94 -4.53
CA TYR A 109 -8.63 -18.36 -5.08
C TYR A 109 -9.85 -18.69 -4.21
N THR A 110 -10.09 -19.96 -3.92
CA THR A 110 -11.24 -20.40 -3.11
C THR A 110 -11.19 -19.76 -1.72
N LYS A 111 -10.04 -19.87 -1.03
CA LYS A 111 -9.85 -19.27 0.28
C LYS A 111 -10.15 -17.77 0.28
N ASN A 112 -9.57 -17.03 -0.66
CA ASN A 112 -9.69 -15.57 -0.69
C ASN A 112 -11.11 -15.10 -1.03
N VAL A 113 -11.82 -15.80 -1.92
CA VAL A 113 -13.22 -15.46 -2.25
C VAL A 113 -14.17 -15.78 -1.08
N GLU A 114 -13.86 -16.79 -0.27
CA GLU A 114 -14.63 -17.13 0.93
C GLU A 114 -14.34 -16.18 2.11
N GLU A 115 -13.08 -15.80 2.31
CA GLU A 115 -12.66 -14.95 3.43
C GLU A 115 -12.91 -13.46 3.20
N TYR A 116 -12.85 -12.98 1.94
CA TYR A 116 -12.91 -11.56 1.61
C TYR A 116 -14.08 -11.26 0.64
N PRO A 117 -15.23 -10.77 1.15
CA PRO A 117 -16.39 -10.46 0.31
C PRO A 117 -16.11 -9.37 -0.74
N GLU A 118 -15.11 -8.52 -0.55
CA GLU A 118 -14.65 -7.50 -1.48
C GLU A 118 -14.15 -8.13 -2.78
N ILE A 119 -13.39 -9.23 -2.67
CA ILE A 119 -12.90 -9.98 -3.83
C ILE A 119 -14.07 -10.55 -4.61
N LYS A 120 -15.03 -11.16 -3.91
CA LYS A 120 -16.25 -11.68 -4.52
C LYS A 120 -17.02 -10.57 -5.25
N THR A 121 -17.21 -9.43 -4.59
CA THR A 121 -17.93 -8.27 -5.14
C THR A 121 -17.22 -7.72 -6.39
N MET A 122 -15.89 -7.59 -6.36
CA MET A 122 -15.10 -7.17 -7.53
C MET A 122 -15.28 -8.15 -8.70
N LEU A 123 -15.24 -9.46 -8.44
CA LEU A 123 -15.35 -10.48 -9.48
C LEU A 123 -16.76 -10.59 -10.07
N GLU A 124 -17.80 -10.30 -9.28
CA GLU A 124 -19.20 -10.32 -9.70
C GLU A 124 -19.66 -8.99 -10.33
N SER A 125 -18.89 -7.91 -10.15
CA SER A 125 -19.17 -6.59 -10.74
C SER A 125 -19.25 -6.61 -12.26
N GLU A 126 -20.13 -5.79 -12.83
CA GLU A 126 -20.21 -5.55 -14.28
C GLU A 126 -18.90 -4.93 -14.81
N GLN A 127 -18.21 -4.14 -13.99
CA GLN A 127 -16.95 -3.48 -14.33
C GLN A 127 -15.71 -4.35 -14.03
N ARG A 128 -15.88 -5.63 -13.66
CA ARG A 128 -14.77 -6.51 -13.22
C ARG A 128 -13.54 -6.49 -14.13
N PHE A 129 -13.74 -6.46 -15.44
CA PHE A 129 -12.64 -6.52 -16.40
C PHE A 129 -11.83 -5.23 -16.41
N GLU A 130 -12.50 -4.09 -16.27
CA GLU A 130 -11.86 -2.79 -16.14
C GLU A 130 -11.09 -2.69 -14.82
N ILE A 131 -11.74 -3.02 -13.71
CA ILE A 131 -11.13 -3.00 -12.37
C ILE A 131 -9.89 -3.90 -12.33
N VAL A 132 -10.02 -5.16 -12.74
CA VAL A 132 -8.90 -6.11 -12.78
C VAL A 132 -7.79 -5.63 -13.73
N GLY A 133 -8.16 -5.05 -14.87
CA GLY A 133 -7.22 -4.49 -15.82
C GLY A 133 -6.39 -3.35 -15.22
N VAL A 134 -7.06 -2.42 -14.51
CA VAL A 134 -6.40 -1.31 -13.82
C VAL A 134 -5.48 -1.82 -12.72
N LEU A 135 -5.98 -2.66 -11.81
CA LEU A 135 -5.20 -3.17 -10.68
C LEU A 135 -3.93 -3.92 -11.13
N ARG A 136 -4.00 -4.71 -12.19
CA ARG A 136 -2.83 -5.43 -12.75
C ARG A 136 -1.73 -4.51 -13.28
N ARG A 137 -2.08 -3.29 -13.70
CA ARG A 137 -1.11 -2.29 -14.19
C ARG A 137 -0.54 -1.42 -13.07
N MET A 138 -1.18 -1.41 -11.90
CA MET A 138 -0.69 -0.64 -10.76
C MET A 138 0.59 -1.26 -10.20
N PRO A 139 1.68 -0.50 -10.08
CA PRO A 139 2.88 -0.98 -9.42
C PRO A 139 2.60 -1.18 -7.92
N GLN A 140 3.37 -2.08 -7.29
CA GLN A 140 3.23 -2.34 -5.85
C GLN A 140 3.42 -1.07 -5.01
N ASN A 141 4.40 -0.25 -5.36
CA ASN A 141 4.67 1.03 -4.72
C ASN A 141 4.93 2.09 -5.78
N PHE A 142 4.46 3.31 -5.56
CA PHE A 142 4.76 4.44 -6.42
C PHE A 142 4.77 5.75 -5.64
N LEU A 143 5.57 6.70 -6.14
CA LEU A 143 5.68 8.03 -5.57
C LEU A 143 4.54 8.88 -6.12
N PHE A 144 3.81 9.56 -5.23
CA PHE A 144 2.81 10.54 -5.61
C PHE A 144 3.49 11.80 -6.17
N LYS A 145 2.91 12.37 -7.23
CA LYS A 145 3.50 13.47 -8.02
C LYS A 145 2.61 14.70 -8.10
N GLY A 146 1.66 14.82 -7.19
CA GLY A 146 0.61 15.82 -7.24
C GLY A 146 -0.58 15.37 -8.08
N LEU A 147 -1.73 15.94 -7.78
CA LEU A 147 -2.93 15.86 -8.58
C LEU A 147 -2.82 16.78 -9.82
N PRO A 148 -3.62 16.49 -10.87
CA PRO A 148 -3.81 17.41 -12.00
C PRO A 148 -4.22 18.82 -11.58
N ASP A 149 -3.82 19.82 -12.37
CA ASP A 149 -4.01 21.25 -12.06
C ASP A 149 -5.48 21.66 -11.82
N ASP A 150 -6.43 20.96 -12.43
CA ASP A 150 -7.86 21.22 -12.33
C ASP A 150 -8.51 20.76 -11.01
N ILE A 151 -7.86 19.84 -10.28
CA ILE A 151 -8.38 19.27 -9.03
C ILE A 151 -7.39 19.35 -7.85
N LYS A 152 -6.17 19.85 -8.07
CA LYS A 152 -5.13 19.88 -7.03
C LYS A 152 -5.44 20.82 -5.86
N ASP A 153 -6.36 21.77 -6.02
CA ASP A 153 -6.76 22.71 -4.97
C ASP A 153 -7.98 22.23 -4.16
N ASP A 154 -8.60 21.11 -4.54
CA ASP A 154 -9.82 20.60 -3.90
C ASP A 154 -9.63 20.31 -2.40
N TYR A 155 -8.41 19.93 -1.99
CA TYR A 155 -8.09 19.68 -0.59
C TYR A 155 -8.27 20.93 0.29
N LYS A 156 -8.21 22.14 -0.27
CA LYS A 156 -8.37 23.41 0.47
C LYS A 156 -9.81 23.64 0.93
N LEU A 157 -10.75 22.85 0.42
CA LEU A 157 -12.15 22.87 0.81
C LEU A 157 -12.46 21.89 1.95
N MET A 158 -11.46 21.11 2.40
CA MET A 158 -11.61 20.16 3.50
C MET A 158 -11.23 20.80 4.83
N ASP A 159 -12.03 20.51 5.87
CA ASP A 159 -11.66 20.82 7.25
C ASP A 159 -10.82 19.65 7.80
N PHE A 160 -9.50 19.85 7.91
CA PHE A 160 -8.57 18.90 8.53
C PHE A 160 -8.37 19.18 10.03
#